data_AF-D9W629-F1
#
_entry.id   AF-D9W629-F1
#
_cell.length_a   1.000
_cell.length_b   1.000
_cell.length_c   1.000
_cell.angle_alpha   90.00
_cell.angle_beta   90.00
_cell.angle_gamma   90.00
#
_symmetry.space_group_name_H-M   'P 1'
#
loop_
_entity.id
_entity.type
_entity.pdbx_description
1 polymer ?
#
loop_
_entity_poly.entity_id
_entity_poly.type
_entity_poly.pdbx_seq_one_letter_code
_entity_poly.pdbx_strand_id
1 'polypeptide(L)'
;MRSRYSAIVTLAAAAAVALPGAVAAHAAAGGGTGAEQTTAEARPMGECSIGGHICGNVYNRDNRYPLMITNNWGKHGSSSTWRTLKPGQNGHHVGVKDVDGYWVGPGCKAKRSLGMRTVGPGWHKVRDGQKIQIVDIRC
;
A
#
# COMPACT_ATOMS: atom_id res chain seq x y z
N MET A 1 -59.87 -25.89 25.13
CA MET A 1 -59.47 -25.59 23.74
C MET A 1 -58.94 -26.89 23.12
N ARG A 2 -59.61 -27.45 22.10
CA ARG A 2 -59.27 -28.76 21.51
C ARG A 2 -58.49 -28.57 20.19
N SER A 3 -57.44 -29.38 20.07
CA SER A 3 -56.57 -29.61 18.91
C SER A 3 -57.31 -29.98 17.62
N ARG A 4 -56.81 -29.53 16.45
CA ARG A 4 -56.78 -30.29 15.19
C ARG A 4 -55.58 -29.88 14.30
N TYR A 5 -54.91 -30.90 13.80
CA TYR A 5 -53.81 -30.91 12.82
C TYR A 5 -54.28 -30.57 11.40
N SER A 6 -53.38 -30.05 10.56
CA SER A 6 -53.22 -30.47 9.14
C SER A 6 -51.90 -29.98 8.57
N ALA A 7 -51.16 -30.91 7.98
CA ALA A 7 -49.89 -30.74 7.29
C ALA A 7 -50.12 -30.58 5.78
N ILE A 8 -49.27 -29.83 5.08
CA ILE A 8 -48.96 -30.05 3.66
C ILE A 8 -47.46 -29.84 3.45
N VAL A 9 -46.85 -30.88 2.87
CA VAL A 9 -45.46 -31.03 2.44
C VAL A 9 -45.34 -30.54 0.99
N THR A 10 -44.25 -29.86 0.62
CA THR A 10 -43.67 -30.04 -0.73
C THR A 10 -42.15 -29.79 -0.72
N LEU A 11 -41.42 -30.80 -1.20
CA LEU A 11 -39.99 -30.84 -1.48
C LEU A 11 -39.61 -29.96 -2.69
N ALA A 12 -38.38 -29.44 -2.68
CA ALA A 12 -37.57 -29.35 -3.90
C ALA A 12 -36.09 -29.53 -3.55
N ALA A 13 -35.47 -30.53 -4.18
CA ALA A 13 -34.09 -30.95 -4.03
C ALA A 13 -33.13 -30.04 -4.83
N ALA A 14 -31.90 -29.88 -4.32
CA ALA A 14 -30.78 -29.38 -5.11
C ALA A 14 -29.58 -30.32 -4.96
N ALA A 15 -29.03 -30.70 -6.11
CA ALA A 15 -28.13 -31.82 -6.34
C ALA A 15 -26.70 -31.59 -5.81
N ALA A 16 -26.07 -32.70 -5.40
CA ALA A 16 -24.67 -32.81 -5.06
C ALA A 16 -23.79 -32.87 -6.32
N VAL A 17 -22.68 -32.13 -6.34
CA VAL A 17 -21.57 -32.35 -7.28
C VAL A 17 -20.38 -32.87 -6.49
N ALA A 18 -20.01 -34.13 -6.77
CA ALA A 18 -18.80 -34.77 -6.29
C ALA A 18 -17.69 -34.62 -7.33
N LEU A 19 -16.46 -34.34 -6.89
CA LEU A 19 -15.24 -34.51 -7.68
C LEU A 19 -14.28 -35.44 -6.92
N PRO A 20 -13.73 -36.50 -7.54
CA PRO A 20 -12.80 -37.41 -6.91
C PRO A 20 -11.33 -37.04 -7.19
N GLY A 21 -10.42 -37.46 -6.30
CA GLY A 21 -9.03 -37.79 -6.65
C GLY A 21 -7.92 -37.13 -5.83
N ALA A 22 -7.47 -37.81 -4.78
CA ALA A 22 -6.08 -37.75 -4.29
C ALA A 22 -5.22 -38.68 -5.17
N VAL A 23 -3.88 -38.64 -5.34
CA VAL A 23 -2.70 -38.29 -4.53
C VAL A 23 -1.48 -38.27 -5.49
N ALA A 24 -0.41 -37.52 -5.17
CA ALA A 24 0.98 -38.01 -5.02
C ALA A 24 2.02 -36.88 -5.17
N ALA A 25 2.96 -36.85 -4.23
CA ALA A 25 4.12 -35.96 -4.18
C ALA A 25 5.23 -36.39 -5.18
N HIS A 26 6.01 -35.43 -5.69
CA HIS A 26 7.41 -35.60 -6.10
C HIS A 26 8.18 -34.28 -5.93
N ALA A 27 9.48 -34.42 -5.68
CA ALA A 27 10.35 -33.51 -4.95
C ALA A 27 10.96 -32.32 -5.73
N ALA A 28 11.35 -31.31 -4.94
CA ALA A 28 12.48 -30.39 -5.06
C ALA A 28 12.96 -29.90 -6.44
N ALA A 29 12.78 -28.60 -6.71
CA ALA A 29 13.80 -27.75 -7.33
C ALA A 29 13.57 -26.29 -6.91
N GLY A 30 14.65 -25.61 -6.53
CA GLY A 30 14.63 -24.27 -5.97
C GLY A 30 14.07 -23.19 -6.90
N GLY A 31 13.57 -22.13 -6.29
CA GLY A 31 13.12 -20.93 -6.97
C GLY A 31 12.37 -20.09 -5.95
N GLY A 32 13.03 -19.04 -5.45
CA GLY A 32 12.50 -18.20 -4.39
C GLY A 32 11.11 -17.66 -4.73
N THR A 33 10.09 -18.24 -4.11
CA THR A 33 8.77 -17.62 -3.97
C THR A 33 8.90 -16.53 -2.92
N GLY A 34 9.51 -15.41 -3.34
CA GLY A 34 9.19 -14.13 -2.73
C GLY A 34 7.70 -13.95 -2.89
N ALA A 35 6.98 -14.16 -1.78
CA ALA A 35 5.54 -14.01 -1.73
C ALA A 35 5.17 -12.72 -2.45
N GLU A 36 4.37 -12.90 -3.49
CA GLU A 36 3.65 -11.86 -4.21
C GLU A 36 2.87 -11.06 -3.16
N GLN A 37 3.48 -9.97 -2.69
CA GLN A 37 2.76 -8.95 -1.96
C GLN A 37 1.85 -8.30 -3.00
N THR A 38 0.67 -8.89 -3.12
CA THR A 38 -0.58 -8.19 -3.38
C THR A 38 -0.41 -6.74 -2.96
N THR A 39 -0.42 -5.84 -3.95
CA THR A 39 -0.45 -4.41 -3.75
C THR A 39 -1.74 -4.10 -3.02
N ALA A 40 -1.74 -4.24 -1.70
CA ALA A 40 -2.73 -3.65 -0.85
C ALA A 40 -2.57 -2.14 -1.06
N GLU A 41 -3.37 -1.60 -1.99
CA GLU A 41 -3.51 -0.17 -2.20
C GLU A 41 -3.72 0.45 -0.83
N ALA A 42 -2.73 1.24 -0.40
CA ALA A 42 -2.69 1.76 0.94
C ALA A 42 -3.97 2.58 1.17
N ARG A 43 -4.87 2.04 2.01
CA ARG A 43 -6.16 2.67 2.28
C ARG A 43 -5.94 4.08 2.83
N PRO A 44 -6.70 5.08 2.34
CA PRO A 44 -6.59 6.45 2.78
C PRO A 44 -7.06 6.56 4.23
N MET A 45 -6.11 6.71 5.16
CA MET A 45 -6.40 7.30 6.46
C MET A 45 -5.82 8.70 6.39
N GLY A 46 -6.64 9.66 5.95
CA GLY A 46 -6.33 11.08 6.13
C GLY A 46 -6.26 11.41 7.63
N GLU A 47 -5.70 12.57 7.91
CA GLU A 47 -5.48 13.16 9.24
C GLU A 47 -4.19 12.69 9.92
N CYS A 48 -3.17 13.52 9.72
CA CYS A 48 -2.09 13.68 10.68
C CYS A 48 -2.71 14.22 11.95
N SER A 49 -2.62 13.42 12.99
CA SER A 49 -3.53 13.48 14.11
C SER A 49 -2.69 13.77 15.33
N ILE A 50 -2.52 15.08 15.60
CA ILE A 50 -2.37 15.74 16.92
C ILE A 50 -2.02 17.22 16.67
N GLY A 51 -2.92 18.13 17.07
CA GLY A 51 -2.56 19.52 17.43
C GLY A 51 -2.05 20.48 16.34
N GLY A 52 -2.18 20.16 15.05
CA GLY A 52 -1.64 21.01 13.97
C GLY A 52 -0.14 20.81 13.71
N HIS A 53 0.41 19.66 14.13
CA HIS A 53 1.79 19.30 13.89
C HIS A 53 1.98 18.59 12.54
N ILE A 54 3.14 18.83 11.94
CA ILE A 54 3.60 18.33 10.65
C ILE A 54 3.63 16.79 10.65
N CYS A 55 2.86 16.13 9.78
CA CYS A 55 2.94 14.69 9.45
C CYS A 55 4.40 14.28 9.28
N GLY A 56 5.14 14.97 8.42
CA GLY A 56 6.55 14.66 8.24
C GLY A 56 7.19 15.40 7.09
N ASN A 57 8.46 15.08 6.88
CA ASN A 57 9.25 15.67 5.83
C ASN A 57 10.03 14.59 5.07
N VAL A 58 9.96 14.65 3.75
CA VAL A 58 10.63 13.73 2.84
C VAL A 58 11.76 14.46 2.15
N TYR A 59 12.95 13.85 2.15
CA TYR A 59 14.15 14.34 1.49
C TYR A 59 14.48 13.38 0.36
N ASN A 60 14.60 13.90 -0.85
CA ASN A 60 15.18 13.18 -1.97
C ASN A 60 16.70 13.38 -1.93
N ARG A 61 17.41 12.43 -1.33
CA ARG A 61 18.87 12.36 -1.29
C ARG A 61 19.45 11.49 -2.41
N ASP A 62 18.59 10.85 -3.20
CA ASP A 62 19.02 10.24 -4.46
C ASP A 62 19.53 11.33 -5.40
N ASN A 63 20.55 11.00 -6.20
CA ASN A 63 21.24 11.93 -7.08
C ASN A 63 20.81 11.82 -8.56
N ARG A 64 19.90 10.90 -8.89
CA ARG A 64 19.52 10.55 -10.27
C ARG A 64 18.04 10.79 -10.54
N TYR A 65 17.17 10.32 -9.65
CA TYR A 65 15.73 10.23 -9.90
C TYR A 65 14.95 11.29 -9.12
N PRO A 66 13.93 11.90 -9.74
CA PRO A 66 12.96 12.70 -9.01
C PRO A 66 12.07 11.84 -8.12
N LEU A 67 11.55 12.42 -7.05
CA LEU A 67 10.64 11.76 -6.11
C LEU A 67 9.33 12.54 -6.01
N MET A 68 8.21 11.88 -6.24
CA MET A 68 6.89 12.50 -6.07
C MET A 68 6.46 12.44 -4.60
N ILE A 69 5.87 13.52 -4.10
CA ILE A 69 5.32 13.65 -2.75
C ILE A 69 3.88 14.17 -2.78
N THR A 70 3.13 13.93 -1.71
CA THR A 70 1.78 14.47 -1.47
C THR A 70 1.68 15.11 -0.10
N ASN A 71 0.86 16.15 0.02
CA ASN A 71 0.46 16.79 1.28
C ASN A 71 -1.00 16.52 1.65
N ASN A 72 -1.61 15.56 0.95
CA ASN A 72 -2.99 15.18 1.18
C ASN A 72 -3.12 13.69 0.87
N TRP A 73 -2.71 12.86 1.83
CA TRP A 73 -2.78 11.42 1.70
C TRP A 73 -4.23 10.95 1.69
N GLY A 74 -4.64 10.37 0.57
CA GLY A 74 -5.94 9.73 0.44
C GLY A 74 -6.98 10.48 -0.37
N LYS A 75 -6.71 11.73 -0.75
CA LYS A 75 -7.41 12.37 -1.87
C LYS A 75 -6.75 11.94 -3.19
N HIS A 76 -7.05 10.71 -3.60
CA HIS A 76 -6.53 10.12 -4.84
C HIS A 76 -7.04 10.90 -6.07
N GLY A 77 -6.20 11.09 -7.08
CA GLY A 77 -6.64 11.64 -8.39
C GLY A 77 -6.59 13.17 -8.57
N SER A 78 -6.17 13.96 -7.59
CA SER A 78 -5.99 15.41 -7.80
C SER A 78 -4.54 15.80 -8.15
N SER A 79 -4.26 16.08 -9.43
CA SER A 79 -2.95 16.59 -9.91
C SER A 79 -2.38 17.75 -9.10
N SER A 80 -3.28 18.54 -8.50
CA SER A 80 -2.94 19.67 -7.65
C SER A 80 -2.28 19.31 -6.31
N THR A 81 -2.44 18.09 -5.79
CA THR A 81 -1.97 17.69 -4.44
C THR A 81 -0.57 17.07 -4.43
N TRP A 82 0.02 16.84 -5.61
CA TRP A 82 1.37 16.29 -5.71
C TRP A 82 2.40 17.32 -6.12
N ARG A 83 3.63 17.12 -5.64
CA ARG A 83 4.81 17.89 -6.03
C ARG A 83 5.97 16.95 -6.27
N THR A 84 6.92 17.38 -7.09
CA THR A 84 8.11 16.60 -7.42
C THR A 84 9.33 17.21 -6.74
N LEU A 85 10.03 16.38 -5.98
CA LEU A 85 11.34 16.69 -5.41
C LEU A 85 12.43 16.26 -6.39
N LYS A 86 13.17 17.23 -6.92
CA LYS A 86 14.43 16.96 -7.63
C LYS A 86 15.46 16.35 -6.66
N PRO A 87 16.51 15.70 -7.19
CA PRO A 87 17.68 15.34 -6.40
C PRO A 87 18.14 16.48 -5.48
N GLY A 88 18.37 16.16 -4.21
CA GLY A 88 18.78 17.10 -3.17
C GLY A 88 17.64 17.90 -2.50
N GLN A 89 16.41 17.86 -3.01
CA GLN A 89 15.30 18.65 -2.47
C GLN A 89 14.55 17.93 -1.32
N ASN A 90 13.76 18.72 -0.59
CA ASN A 90 12.78 18.24 0.37
C ASN A 90 11.45 18.99 0.20
N GLY A 91 10.42 18.62 0.97
CA GLY A 91 9.09 19.23 0.89
C GLY A 91 9.09 20.76 0.92
N HIS A 92 9.90 21.38 1.79
CA HIS A 92 9.96 22.84 1.92
C HIS A 92 10.40 23.54 0.63
N HIS A 93 11.29 22.92 -0.16
CA HIS A 93 11.76 23.50 -1.43
C HIS A 93 10.64 23.67 -2.45
N VAL A 94 9.56 22.88 -2.33
CA VAL A 94 8.42 22.89 -3.25
C VAL A 94 7.14 23.40 -2.60
N GLY A 95 7.27 24.14 -1.48
CA GLY A 95 6.15 24.73 -0.76
C GLY A 95 5.30 23.73 0.02
N VAL A 96 5.75 22.49 0.17
CA VAL A 96 5.07 21.44 0.93
C VAL A 96 5.69 21.39 2.32
N LYS A 97 5.08 22.11 3.26
CA LYS A 97 5.52 22.10 4.67
C LYS A 97 5.26 20.76 5.33
N ASP A 98 4.21 20.08 4.89
CA ASP A 98 3.77 18.83 5.46
C ASP A 98 3.59 17.76 4.39
N VAL A 99 4.42 16.71 4.48
CA VAL A 99 4.41 15.62 3.51
C VAL A 99 3.73 14.43 4.14
N ASP A 100 2.54 14.10 3.62
CA ASP A 100 1.75 12.95 4.06
C ASP A 100 2.18 11.65 3.37
N GLY A 101 2.92 11.76 2.26
CA GLY A 101 3.34 10.60 1.50
C GLY A 101 4.31 10.87 0.37
N TYR A 102 4.91 9.78 -0.12
CA TYR A 102 5.76 9.80 -1.31
C TYR A 102 5.52 8.58 -2.19
N TRP A 103 5.83 8.69 -3.47
CA TRP A 103 5.60 7.66 -4.47
C TRP A 103 6.91 7.09 -5.00
N VAL A 104 6.96 5.76 -5.11
CA VAL A 104 8.02 5.02 -5.77
C VAL A 104 7.48 4.51 -7.10
N GLY A 105 8.17 4.84 -8.20
CA GLY A 105 7.74 4.49 -9.55
C GLY A 105 7.57 2.98 -9.78
N PRO A 106 6.72 2.57 -10.73
CA PRO A 106 6.61 1.16 -11.13
C PRO A 106 7.98 0.58 -11.52
N GLY A 107 8.24 -0.67 -11.11
CA GLY A 107 9.54 -1.34 -11.36
C GLY A 107 10.69 -0.83 -10.48
N CYS A 108 10.50 0.26 -9.74
CA CYS A 108 11.55 0.84 -8.91
C CYS A 108 11.51 0.36 -7.46
N LYS A 109 12.65 0.43 -6.78
CA LYS A 109 12.81 0.28 -5.33
C LYS A 109 13.54 1.50 -4.77
N ALA A 110 13.12 1.96 -3.59
CA ALA A 110 13.73 3.11 -2.93
C ALA A 110 14.32 2.72 -1.56
N LYS A 111 15.55 3.12 -1.28
CA LYS A 111 16.24 2.88 0.00
C LYS A 111 16.05 4.06 0.94
N ARG A 112 15.60 3.80 2.17
CA ARG A 112 15.53 4.79 3.26
C ARG A 112 16.85 4.83 4.06
N SER A 113 17.33 6.03 4.40
CA SER A 113 18.57 6.20 5.19
C SER A 113 18.45 5.66 6.61
N LEU A 114 17.33 5.96 7.29
CA LEU A 114 17.07 5.49 8.65
C LEU A 114 16.44 4.10 8.61
N GLY A 115 17.10 3.13 9.26
CA GLY A 115 16.65 1.73 9.33
C GLY A 115 16.89 0.90 8.07
N MET A 116 17.65 1.41 7.08
CA MET A 116 18.07 0.70 5.85
C MET A 116 16.96 -0.08 5.13
N ARG A 117 15.70 0.33 5.28
CA ARG A 117 14.57 -0.39 4.73
C ARG A 117 14.38 0.03 3.28
N THR A 118 14.49 -0.95 2.38
CA THR A 118 14.11 -0.79 0.98
C THR A 118 12.61 -0.95 0.86
N VAL A 119 11.97 -0.06 0.09
CA VAL A 119 10.54 -0.11 -0.20
C VAL A 119 10.31 -0.30 -1.69
N GLY A 120 9.25 -1.04 -2.02
CA GLY A 120 8.85 -1.34 -3.39
C GLY A 120 8.04 -0.22 -4.05
N PRO A 121 7.55 -0.46 -5.28
CA PRO A 121 6.73 0.50 -6.02
C PRO A 121 5.44 0.82 -5.27
N GLY A 122 4.89 2.01 -5.52
CA GLY A 122 3.63 2.45 -4.93
C GLY A 122 3.74 3.68 -4.03
N TRP A 123 2.59 4.09 -3.49
CA TRP A 123 2.49 5.17 -2.52
C TRP A 123 2.91 4.66 -1.13
N HIS A 124 3.76 5.42 -0.44
CA HIS A 124 4.19 5.15 0.94
C HIS A 124 3.77 6.27 1.88
N LYS A 125 2.96 5.93 2.89
CA LYS A 125 2.44 6.91 3.85
C LYS A 125 3.57 7.40 4.76
N VAL A 126 3.61 8.69 5.00
CA VAL A 126 4.41 9.33 6.04
C VAL A 126 3.50 9.57 7.24
N ARG A 127 3.96 9.20 8.43
CA ARG A 127 3.24 9.36 9.70
C ARG A 127 3.86 10.49 10.52
N ASP A 128 3.09 11.04 11.43
CA ASP A 128 3.42 12.18 12.29
C ASP A 128 4.85 12.15 12.86
N GLY A 129 5.55 13.28 12.69
CA GLY A 129 6.94 13.47 13.09
C GLY A 129 7.99 12.71 12.26
N GLN A 130 7.61 11.98 11.20
CA GLN A 130 8.59 11.20 10.45
C GLN A 130 9.47 12.06 9.55
N LYS A 131 10.78 11.80 9.62
CA LYS A 131 11.77 12.29 8.68
C LYS A 131 12.21 11.16 7.76
N ILE A 132 11.74 11.17 6.52
CA ILE A 132 12.10 10.17 5.51
C ILE A 132 13.21 10.71 4.63
N GLN A 133 14.28 9.94 4.45
CA GLN A 133 15.36 10.27 3.52
C GLN A 133 15.50 9.13 2.53
N ILE A 134 15.18 9.39 1.27
CA ILE A 134 15.38 8.45 0.17
C ILE A 134 16.78 8.66 -0.39
N VAL A 135 17.66 7.68 -0.24
CA VAL A 135 19.11 7.83 -0.56
C VAL A 135 19.55 7.12 -1.82
N ASP A 136 18.73 6.18 -2.32
CA ASP A 136 18.99 5.46 -3.57
C ASP A 136 17.65 4.98 -4.14
N ILE A 137 17.41 5.26 -5.42
CA ILE A 137 16.29 4.74 -6.20
C ILE A 137 16.86 3.88 -7.32
N ARG A 138 16.38 2.64 -7.42
CA ARG A 138 16.77 1.69 -8.46
C ARG A 138 15.56 1.23 -9.23
N CYS A 139 15.54 1.57 -10.50
CA CYS A 139 14.72 1.00 -11.55
C CYS A 139 15.71 0.33 -12.52
#